data_AF-A0A6V7JZ16-F1
#
_entry.id   AF-A0A6V7JZ16-F1
#
_cell.length_a   1.000
_cell.length_b   1.000
_cell.length_c   1.000
_cell.angle_alpha   90.00
_cell.angle_beta   90.00
_cell.angle_gamma   90.00
#
_symmetry.space_group_name_H-M   'P 1'
#
loop_
_entity.id
_entity.type
_entity.pdbx_description
1 polymer ?
#
loop_
_entity_poly.entity_id
_entity_poly.type
_entity_poly.pdbx_seq_one_letter_code
_entity_poly.pdbx_strand_id
1 'polypeptide(L)'
;FAVPLYYEELMADRNQSKKNVSYEDIVDSLRVLTAVAAVTKAVETGSPELVFQAMSNRSTCLTNLDEEHKVKYYRALAAARKEAEKDTAILTYRDIQDCVNIVNERCNEDVETIDAVNEVNRAVRQNDVSMLSQALNKKALKLRNRVRSSDAIAYMLLLRKCLRENHRDGSELWLEDIQEIDSLVTKESQLARKTCFLLLELNNNLSGGNYEQCMTILEKIGVKVSEKYKER
;
A
#
# COMPACT_ATOMS: atom_id res chain seq x y z
N PHE A 1 33.44 -15.63 -14.67
CA PHE A 1 32.19 -15.47 -13.92
C PHE A 1 31.17 -14.68 -14.74
N ALA A 2 31.40 -13.40 -15.07
CA ALA A 2 30.42 -12.53 -15.72
C ALA A 2 30.12 -12.77 -17.23
N VAL A 3 30.88 -13.64 -17.91
CA VAL A 3 30.74 -13.88 -19.37
C VAL A 3 29.32 -14.28 -19.80
N PRO A 4 28.58 -15.16 -19.07
CA PRO A 4 27.20 -15.49 -19.42
C PRO A 4 26.27 -14.27 -19.35
N LEU A 5 26.39 -13.44 -18.30
CA LEU A 5 25.62 -12.19 -18.16
C LEU A 5 25.89 -11.25 -19.34
N TYR A 6 27.15 -11.09 -19.74
CA TYR A 6 27.50 -10.24 -20.88
C TYR A 6 26.81 -10.68 -22.17
N TYR A 7 26.83 -11.98 -22.45
CA TYR A 7 26.23 -12.54 -23.65
C TYR A 7 24.71 -12.41 -23.66
N GLU A 8 24.04 -12.73 -22.54
CA GLU A 8 22.58 -12.69 -22.42
C GLU A 8 22.03 -11.26 -22.56
N GLU A 9 22.64 -10.30 -21.86
CA GLU A 9 22.20 -8.90 -21.87
C GLU A 9 22.49 -8.21 -23.21
N LEU A 10 23.69 -8.39 -23.79
CA LEU A 10 24.00 -7.85 -25.12
C LEU A 10 23.10 -8.46 -26.22
N MET A 11 22.70 -9.73 -26.08
CA MET A 11 21.76 -10.34 -27.00
C MET A 11 20.35 -9.75 -26.83
N ALA A 12 19.91 -9.53 -25.59
CA ALA A 12 18.63 -8.88 -25.30
C ALA A 12 18.56 -7.47 -25.89
N ASP A 13 19.60 -6.66 -25.68
CA ASP A 13 19.72 -5.29 -26.20
C ASP A 13 19.66 -5.26 -27.74
N ARG A 14 20.38 -6.18 -28.40
CA ARG A 14 20.34 -6.32 -29.86
C ARG A 14 18.95 -6.68 -30.36
N ASN A 15 18.29 -7.63 -29.72
CA ASN A 15 16.95 -8.10 -30.10
C ASN A 15 15.91 -6.99 -29.94
N GLN A 16 16.03 -6.16 -28.89
CA GLN A 16 15.11 -5.05 -28.62
C GLN A 16 15.33 -3.86 -29.56
N SER A 17 16.59 -3.49 -29.81
CA SER A 17 16.92 -2.33 -30.65
C SER A 17 16.77 -2.58 -32.16
N LYS A 18 16.78 -3.85 -32.60
CA LYS A 18 16.83 -4.28 -34.01
C LYS A 18 17.99 -3.64 -34.80
N LYS A 19 19.02 -3.16 -34.11
CA LYS A 19 20.22 -2.55 -34.69
C LYS A 19 21.42 -3.45 -34.45
N ASN A 20 22.44 -3.31 -35.30
CA ASN A 20 23.74 -3.92 -35.01
C ASN A 20 24.38 -3.18 -33.84
N VAL A 21 24.92 -3.94 -32.89
CA VAL A 21 25.62 -3.40 -31.72
C VAL A 21 26.96 -2.81 -32.18
N SER A 22 27.21 -1.54 -31.90
CA SER A 22 28.47 -0.87 -32.23
C SER A 22 29.56 -1.21 -31.21
N TYR A 23 30.82 -0.87 -31.52
CA TYR A 23 31.92 -1.04 -30.56
C TYR A 23 31.70 -0.21 -29.29
N GLU A 24 31.19 1.02 -29.43
CA GLU A 24 30.90 1.90 -28.28
C GLU A 24 29.81 1.29 -27.39
N ASP A 25 28.73 0.77 -27.99
CA ASP A 25 27.65 0.08 -27.26
C ASP A 25 28.19 -1.12 -26.46
N ILE A 26 29.09 -1.91 -27.05
CA ILE A 26 29.70 -3.06 -26.36
C ILE A 26 30.53 -2.59 -25.17
N VAL A 27 31.36 -1.55 -25.34
CA VAL A 27 32.24 -1.05 -24.26
C VAL A 27 31.41 -0.48 -23.11
N ASP A 28 30.37 0.30 -23.41
CA ASP A 28 29.49 0.88 -22.40
C ASP A 28 28.66 -0.19 -21.68
N SER A 29 28.07 -1.14 -22.40
CA SER A 29 27.33 -2.26 -21.80
C SER A 29 28.26 -3.12 -20.94
N LEU A 30 29.46 -3.47 -21.41
CA LEU A 30 30.41 -4.23 -20.60
C LEU A 30 30.82 -3.50 -19.32
N ARG A 31 30.97 -2.17 -19.36
CA ARG A 31 31.26 -1.37 -18.15
C ARG A 31 30.14 -1.52 -17.11
N VAL A 32 28.88 -1.40 -17.54
CA VAL A 32 27.72 -1.54 -16.65
C VAL A 32 27.58 -2.97 -16.14
N LEU A 33 27.63 -3.95 -17.04
CA LEU A 33 27.48 -5.36 -16.68
C LEU A 33 28.61 -5.87 -15.81
N THR A 34 29.82 -5.33 -15.94
CA THR A 34 30.95 -5.64 -15.03
C THR A 34 30.68 -5.10 -13.63
N ALA A 35 30.12 -3.90 -13.51
CA ALA A 35 29.72 -3.35 -12.22
C ALA A 35 28.58 -4.15 -11.58
N VAL A 36 27.58 -4.58 -12.36
CA VAL A 36 26.49 -5.49 -11.93
C VAL A 36 27.02 -6.84 -11.47
N ALA A 37 27.95 -7.45 -12.20
CA ALA A 37 28.60 -8.68 -11.79
C ALA A 37 29.44 -8.50 -10.51
N ALA A 38 30.04 -7.33 -10.30
CA ALA A 38 30.74 -7.00 -9.06
C ALA A 38 29.79 -6.91 -7.86
N VAL A 39 28.58 -6.35 -8.04
CA VAL A 39 27.53 -6.39 -7.00
C VAL A 39 27.16 -7.82 -6.65
N THR A 40 26.91 -8.67 -7.65
CA THR A 40 26.61 -10.10 -7.42
C THR A 40 27.71 -10.76 -6.59
N LYS A 41 28.98 -10.52 -6.95
CA LYS A 41 30.13 -11.05 -6.22
C LYS A 41 30.23 -10.49 -4.80
N ALA A 42 29.92 -9.21 -4.60
CA ALA A 42 29.92 -8.59 -3.28
C ALA A 42 28.91 -9.26 -2.35
N VAL A 43 27.76 -9.73 -2.86
CA VAL A 43 26.76 -10.46 -2.04
C VAL A 43 27.34 -11.75 -1.43
N GLU A 44 28.31 -12.40 -2.10
CA GLU A 44 28.99 -13.61 -1.59
C GLU A 44 29.87 -13.33 -0.37
N THR A 45 30.30 -12.09 -0.18
CA THR A 45 31.14 -11.71 0.96
C THR A 45 30.39 -11.71 2.28
N GLY A 46 29.05 -11.72 2.23
CA GLY A 46 28.21 -11.61 3.42
C GLY A 46 28.27 -10.25 4.13
N SER A 47 28.93 -9.24 3.55
CA SER A 47 29.05 -7.90 4.11
C SER A 47 28.08 -6.92 3.43
N PRO A 48 27.08 -6.38 4.16
CA PRO A 48 26.23 -5.31 3.67
C PRO A 48 27.01 -4.08 3.19
N GLU A 49 28.13 -3.76 3.84
CA GLU A 49 28.99 -2.62 3.51
C GLU A 49 29.64 -2.79 2.13
N LEU A 50 30.24 -3.96 1.87
CA LEU A 50 30.87 -4.25 0.58
C LEU A 50 29.84 -4.33 -0.56
N VAL A 51 28.64 -4.85 -0.27
CA VAL A 51 27.53 -4.88 -1.22
C VAL A 51 27.09 -3.47 -1.57
N PHE A 52 26.87 -2.61 -0.57
CA PHE A 52 26.46 -1.24 -0.81
C PHE A 52 27.54 -0.43 -1.54
N GLN A 53 28.81 -0.63 -1.21
CA GLN A 53 29.93 -0.02 -1.93
C GLN A 53 29.95 -0.42 -3.41
N ALA A 54 29.70 -1.71 -3.71
CA ALA A 54 29.61 -2.19 -5.08
C ALA A 54 28.40 -1.60 -5.82
N MET A 55 27.24 -1.50 -5.16
CA MET A 55 26.02 -0.91 -5.72
C MET A 55 26.20 0.59 -6.01
N SER A 56 26.87 1.31 -5.12
CA SER A 56 27.12 2.76 -5.21
C SER A 56 28.17 3.14 -6.27
N ASN A 57 28.80 2.17 -6.92
CA ASN A 57 29.71 2.44 -8.03
C ASN A 57 28.93 3.10 -9.18
N ARG A 58 29.37 4.29 -9.63
CA ARG A 58 28.71 5.05 -10.71
C ARG A 58 28.48 4.24 -11.99
N SER A 59 29.31 3.23 -12.25
CA SER A 59 29.14 2.35 -13.41
C SER A 59 27.97 1.39 -13.30
N THR A 60 27.37 1.16 -12.13
CA THR A 60 26.16 0.32 -12.00
C THR A 60 24.92 1.01 -12.56
N CYS A 61 24.91 2.34 -12.64
CA CYS A 61 23.75 3.15 -13.02
C CYS A 61 22.51 2.94 -12.13
N LEU A 62 22.67 2.33 -10.94
CA LEU A 62 21.56 2.12 -10.00
C LEU A 62 21.04 3.45 -9.47
N THR A 63 19.73 3.51 -9.28
CA THR A 63 19.03 4.71 -8.79
C THR A 63 18.36 4.45 -7.45
N ASN A 64 18.10 5.53 -6.70
CA ASN A 64 17.43 5.51 -5.40
C ASN A 64 18.16 4.69 -4.33
N LEU A 65 19.49 4.65 -4.34
CA LEU A 65 20.23 3.99 -3.27
C LEU A 65 20.19 4.82 -1.98
N ASP A 66 19.83 4.16 -0.89
CA ASP A 66 19.85 4.72 0.46
C ASP A 66 20.78 3.90 1.35
N GLU A 67 21.78 4.56 1.95
CA GLU A 67 22.76 3.91 2.82
C GLU A 67 22.11 3.31 4.08
N GLU A 68 21.02 3.91 4.58
CA GLU A 68 20.29 3.41 5.74
C GLU A 68 19.68 2.02 5.47
N HIS A 69 19.41 1.71 4.20
CA HIS A 69 18.82 0.45 3.76
C HIS A 69 19.84 -0.62 3.38
N LYS A 70 21.16 -0.37 3.51
CA LYS A 70 22.22 -1.30 3.06
C LYS A 70 22.06 -2.76 3.54
N VAL A 71 21.66 -2.94 4.80
CA VAL A 71 21.42 -4.28 5.38
C VAL A 71 20.20 -4.96 4.73
N LYS A 72 19.14 -4.18 4.46
CA LYS A 72 17.91 -4.68 3.82
C LYS A 72 18.17 -5.03 2.35
N TYR A 73 18.90 -4.20 1.61
CA TYR A 73 19.34 -4.51 0.24
C TYR A 73 20.14 -5.80 0.18
N TYR A 74 21.17 -5.94 1.02
CA TYR A 74 21.97 -7.16 1.08
C TYR A 74 21.10 -8.40 1.30
N ARG A 75 20.22 -8.39 2.31
CA ARG A 75 19.36 -9.53 2.63
C ARG A 75 18.44 -9.89 1.47
N ALA A 76 17.85 -8.89 0.82
CA ALA A 76 16.95 -9.11 -0.30
C ALA A 76 17.68 -9.65 -1.54
N LEU A 77 18.87 -9.13 -1.87
CA LEU A 77 19.71 -9.65 -2.96
C LEU A 77 20.20 -11.08 -2.67
N ALA A 78 20.58 -11.37 -1.42
CA ALA A 78 21.00 -12.72 -1.01
C ALA A 78 19.83 -13.72 -1.12
N ALA A 79 18.61 -13.31 -0.73
CA ALA A 79 17.42 -14.12 -0.89
C ALA A 79 17.09 -14.38 -2.37
N ALA A 80 17.08 -13.34 -3.20
CA ALA A 80 16.83 -13.45 -4.64
C ALA A 80 17.80 -14.42 -5.33
N ARG A 81 19.08 -14.41 -4.94
CA ARG A 81 20.07 -15.37 -5.44
C ARG A 81 19.78 -16.81 -5.03
N LYS A 82 19.32 -17.02 -3.80
CA LYS A 82 18.98 -18.35 -3.29
C LYS A 82 17.73 -18.92 -3.96
N GLU A 83 16.76 -18.07 -4.28
CA GLU A 83 15.50 -18.46 -4.95
C GLU A 83 15.69 -18.83 -6.42
N ALA A 84 16.73 -18.34 -7.09
CA ALA A 84 17.01 -18.63 -8.49
C ALA A 84 17.47 -20.08 -8.78
N GLU A 85 17.38 -20.99 -7.80
CA GLU A 85 17.78 -22.42 -7.83
C GLU A 85 19.19 -22.71 -8.40
N LYS A 86 20.02 -21.67 -8.47
CA LYS A 86 21.42 -21.71 -8.91
C LYS A 86 22.19 -20.80 -7.96
N ASP A 87 22.92 -21.36 -7.00
CA ASP A 87 23.82 -20.59 -6.13
C ASP A 87 24.86 -19.77 -6.93
N THR A 88 25.05 -20.10 -8.20
CA THR A 88 25.92 -19.42 -9.16
C THR A 88 25.19 -18.43 -10.09
N ALA A 89 23.90 -18.18 -9.90
CA ALA A 89 23.15 -17.22 -10.72
C ALA A 89 23.72 -15.82 -10.53
N ILE A 90 24.07 -15.19 -11.65
CA ILE A 90 24.47 -13.79 -11.68
C ILE A 90 23.19 -12.95 -11.70
N LEU A 91 23.11 -11.96 -10.81
CA LEU A 91 22.00 -11.02 -10.81
C LEU A 91 22.11 -10.11 -12.03
N THR A 92 21.00 -9.91 -12.73
CA THR A 92 20.91 -8.92 -13.80
C THR A 92 20.82 -7.51 -13.21
N TYR A 93 21.01 -6.48 -14.06
CA TYR A 93 20.76 -5.10 -13.64
C TYR A 93 19.32 -4.93 -13.11
N ARG A 94 18.35 -5.56 -13.80
CA ARG A 94 16.93 -5.49 -13.44
C ARG A 94 16.68 -6.11 -12.06
N ASP A 95 17.24 -7.29 -11.78
CA ASP A 95 17.05 -7.94 -10.49
C ASP A 95 17.53 -7.05 -9.33
N ILE A 96 18.68 -6.39 -9.51
CA ILE A 96 19.25 -5.51 -8.49
C ILE A 96 18.41 -4.23 -8.34
N GLN A 97 18.01 -3.60 -9.45
CA GLN A 97 17.22 -2.37 -9.39
C GLN A 97 15.80 -2.62 -8.83
N ASP A 98 15.17 -3.73 -9.19
CA ASP A 98 13.86 -4.13 -8.63
C ASP A 98 13.98 -4.43 -7.14
N CYS A 99 15.06 -5.09 -6.71
CA CYS A 99 15.36 -5.31 -5.30
C CYS A 99 15.48 -3.98 -4.52
N VAL A 100 16.25 -3.01 -5.04
CA VAL A 100 16.37 -1.67 -4.44
C VAL A 100 15.02 -1.00 -4.33
N ASN A 101 14.24 -0.99 -5.41
CA ASN A 101 12.92 -0.36 -5.46
C ASN A 101 11.97 -0.97 -4.43
N ILE A 102 11.86 -2.30 -4.39
CA ILE A 102 10.99 -3.02 -3.45
C ILE A 102 11.41 -2.76 -2.00
N VAL A 103 12.72 -2.80 -1.72
CA VAL A 103 13.21 -2.52 -0.36
C VAL A 103 12.87 -1.10 0.06
N ASN A 104 13.12 -0.11 -0.81
CA ASN A 104 12.81 1.28 -0.51
C ASN A 104 11.32 1.53 -0.35
N GLU A 105 10.49 0.98 -1.23
CA GLU A 105 9.04 1.10 -1.15
C GLU A 105 8.54 0.55 0.19
N ARG A 106 9.00 -0.64 0.59
CA ARG A 106 8.66 -1.22 1.91
C ARG A 106 9.13 -0.36 3.09
N CYS A 107 10.33 0.22 3.02
CA CYS A 107 10.82 1.09 4.09
C CYS A 107 10.04 2.40 4.18
N ASN A 108 9.68 2.97 3.04
CA ASN A 108 8.89 4.18 2.96
C ASN A 108 7.44 3.93 3.41
N GLU A 109 6.86 2.77 3.09
CA GLU A 109 5.52 2.39 3.59
C GLU A 109 5.45 2.44 5.12
N ASP A 110 6.46 1.92 5.81
CA ASP A 110 6.50 1.91 7.27
C ASP A 110 6.55 3.35 7.82
N VAL A 111 7.38 4.20 7.24
CA VAL A 111 7.52 5.62 7.65
C VAL A 111 6.24 6.41 7.36
N GLU A 112 5.68 6.27 6.15
CA GLU A 112 4.43 6.93 5.76
C GLU A 112 3.27 6.50 6.64
N THR A 113 3.25 5.24 7.08
CA THR A 113 2.23 4.70 8.00
C THR A 113 2.35 5.38 9.37
N ILE A 114 3.56 5.45 9.92
CA ILE A 114 3.83 6.13 11.20
C ILE A 114 3.42 7.61 11.11
N ASP A 115 3.80 8.30 10.04
CA ASP A 115 3.46 9.71 9.84
C ASP A 115 1.95 9.93 9.70
N ALA A 116 1.25 9.04 8.99
CA ALA A 116 -0.20 9.11 8.86
C ALA A 116 -0.91 8.88 10.21
N VAL A 117 -0.47 7.91 11.01
CA VAL A 117 -0.99 7.66 12.36
C VAL A 117 -0.74 8.86 13.28
N ASN A 118 0.47 9.44 13.23
CA ASN A 118 0.82 10.63 14.00
C ASN A 118 -0.05 11.85 13.63
N GLU A 119 -0.34 12.03 12.35
CA GLU A 119 -1.26 13.07 11.89
C GLU A 119 -2.69 12.88 12.39
N VAL A 120 -3.19 11.63 12.38
CA VAL A 120 -4.50 11.31 12.97
C VAL A 120 -4.50 11.65 14.45
N ASN A 121 -3.50 11.19 15.22
CA ASN A 121 -3.38 11.48 16.65
C ASN A 121 -3.32 13.00 16.93
N ARG A 122 -2.58 13.75 16.11
CA ARG A 122 -2.50 15.22 16.22
C ARG A 122 -3.85 15.87 15.95
N ALA A 123 -4.54 15.47 14.88
CA ALA A 123 -5.86 16.00 14.54
C ALA A 123 -6.90 15.70 15.63
N VAL A 124 -6.88 14.49 16.20
CA VAL A 124 -7.77 14.08 17.29
C VAL A 124 -7.52 14.88 18.57
N ARG A 125 -6.24 15.12 18.92
CA ARG A 125 -5.86 15.96 20.08
C ARG A 125 -6.32 17.41 19.91
N GLN A 126 -6.12 17.97 18.71
CA GLN A 126 -6.53 19.34 18.38
C GLN A 126 -8.04 19.47 18.11
N ASN A 127 -8.76 18.34 18.03
CA ASN A 127 -10.16 18.29 17.66
C ASN A 127 -10.43 18.95 16.29
N ASP A 128 -9.48 18.83 15.35
CA ASP A 128 -9.56 19.38 14.01
C ASP A 128 -10.11 18.33 13.03
N VAL A 129 -11.36 18.51 12.62
CA VAL A 129 -12.07 17.58 11.73
C VAL A 129 -11.54 17.64 10.28
N SER A 130 -11.06 18.80 9.84
CA SER A 130 -10.53 18.98 8.47
C SER A 130 -9.19 18.27 8.35
N MET A 131 -8.31 18.48 9.33
CA MET A 131 -7.04 17.79 9.42
C MET A 131 -7.23 16.28 9.52
N LEU A 132 -8.17 15.83 10.37
CA LEU A 132 -8.48 14.41 10.52
C LEU A 132 -8.91 13.79 9.19
N SER A 133 -9.78 14.48 8.44
CA SER A 133 -10.26 14.00 7.14
C SER A 133 -9.12 13.86 6.12
N GLN A 134 -8.15 14.77 6.14
CA GLN A 134 -6.98 14.69 5.27
C GLN A 134 -6.09 13.51 5.66
N ALA A 135 -5.78 13.37 6.95
CA ALA A 135 -4.94 12.29 7.47
C ALA A 135 -5.55 10.90 7.20
N LEU A 136 -6.86 10.72 7.46
CA LEU A 136 -7.57 9.46 7.21
C LEU A 136 -7.60 9.06 5.72
N ASN A 137 -7.47 10.02 4.79
CA ASN A 137 -7.45 9.74 3.36
C ASN A 137 -6.06 9.36 2.81
N LYS A 138 -5.03 9.27 3.67
CA LYS A 138 -3.71 8.77 3.27
C LYS A 138 -3.76 7.27 3.00
N LYS A 139 -3.19 6.85 1.86
CA LYS A 139 -3.12 5.42 1.47
C LYS A 139 -2.37 4.56 2.47
N ALA A 140 -1.39 5.13 3.17
CA ALA A 140 -0.58 4.45 4.18
C ALA A 140 -1.41 3.83 5.32
N LEU A 141 -2.58 4.38 5.64
CA LEU A 141 -3.48 3.82 6.66
C LEU A 141 -4.22 2.56 6.20
N LYS A 142 -4.17 2.23 4.89
CA LYS A 142 -4.77 1.03 4.31
C LYS A 142 -6.27 0.88 4.64
N LEU A 143 -6.99 2.00 4.75
CA LEU A 143 -8.44 2.03 5.02
C LEU A 143 -9.24 1.45 3.85
N ARG A 144 -10.39 0.82 4.13
CA ARG A 144 -11.17 0.10 3.10
C ARG A 144 -11.79 1.03 2.08
N ASN A 145 -12.18 2.22 2.51
CA ASN A 145 -12.87 3.20 1.67
C ASN A 145 -12.31 4.60 1.90
N ARG A 146 -12.49 5.45 0.89
CA ARG A 146 -12.22 6.87 1.01
C ARG A 146 -13.15 7.49 2.06
N VAL A 147 -12.59 8.17 3.06
CA VAL A 147 -13.37 8.85 4.10
C VAL A 147 -14.05 10.08 3.52
N ARG A 148 -15.38 10.10 3.62
CA ARG A 148 -16.21 11.24 3.16
C ARG A 148 -16.23 12.33 4.23
N SER A 149 -16.39 13.57 3.80
CA SER A 149 -16.52 14.71 4.72
C SER A 149 -17.72 14.57 5.67
N SER A 150 -18.80 13.90 5.26
CA SER A 150 -19.96 13.62 6.11
C SER A 150 -19.65 12.67 7.27
N ASP A 151 -18.70 11.75 7.09
CA ASP A 151 -18.35 10.73 8.07
C ASP A 151 -17.28 11.23 9.06
N ALA A 152 -16.57 12.31 8.72
CA ALA A 152 -15.44 12.84 9.49
C ALA A 152 -15.77 13.15 10.96
N ILE A 153 -16.99 13.62 11.24
CA ILE A 153 -17.45 13.88 12.61
C ILE A 153 -17.62 12.57 13.38
N ALA A 154 -18.14 11.52 12.74
CA ALA A 154 -18.28 10.19 13.36
C ALA A 154 -16.90 9.60 13.70
N TYR A 155 -15.94 9.72 12.78
CA TYR A 155 -14.54 9.35 13.04
C TYR A 155 -13.98 10.10 14.25
N MET A 156 -14.13 11.43 14.30
CA MET A 156 -13.63 12.25 15.42
C MET A 156 -14.21 11.78 16.76
N LEU A 157 -15.52 11.54 16.83
CA LEU A 157 -16.19 11.12 18.05
C LEU A 157 -15.71 9.73 18.51
N LEU A 158 -15.59 8.78 17.59
CA LEU A 158 -15.20 7.40 17.89
C LEU A 158 -13.71 7.28 18.24
N LEU A 159 -12.82 7.98 17.54
CA LEU A 159 -11.39 8.02 17.86
C LEU A 159 -11.15 8.61 19.24
N ARG A 160 -11.84 9.70 19.60
CA ARG A 160 -11.78 10.28 20.94
C ARG A 160 -12.38 9.36 22.01
N LYS A 161 -13.44 8.62 21.67
CA LYS A 161 -14.00 7.60 22.55
C LYS A 161 -12.97 6.48 22.80
N CYS A 162 -12.35 5.97 21.74
CA CYS A 162 -11.29 4.95 21.83
C CYS A 162 -10.13 5.42 22.73
N LEU A 163 -9.62 6.64 22.53
CA LEU A 163 -8.58 7.21 23.40
C LEU A 163 -8.96 7.20 24.90
N ARG A 164 -10.21 7.56 25.22
CA ARG A 164 -10.68 7.58 26.63
C ARG A 164 -10.90 6.19 27.21
N GLU A 165 -11.22 5.21 26.38
CA GLU A 165 -11.60 3.88 26.85
C GLU A 165 -10.40 2.94 26.88
N ASN A 166 -9.60 2.92 25.81
CA ASN A 166 -8.54 1.94 25.58
C ASN A 166 -7.13 2.49 25.86
N HIS A 167 -6.94 3.81 25.84
CA HIS A 167 -5.62 4.46 26.00
C HIS A 167 -5.58 5.39 27.23
N ARG A 168 -6.14 4.92 28.36
CA ARG A 168 -6.20 5.69 29.62
C ARG A 168 -4.84 5.95 30.27
N ASP A 169 -3.86 5.16 29.90
CA ASP A 169 -2.45 5.29 30.28
C ASP A 169 -1.74 6.46 29.58
N GLY A 170 -2.42 7.13 28.65
CA GLY A 170 -1.85 8.21 27.86
C GLY A 170 -1.15 7.74 26.59
N SER A 171 -1.31 6.47 26.21
CA SER A 171 -0.85 5.97 24.91
C SER A 171 -1.60 6.64 23.75
N GLU A 172 -0.96 6.69 22.58
CA GLU A 172 -1.56 7.20 21.34
C GLU A 172 -2.33 6.10 20.60
N LEU A 173 -3.19 6.48 19.65
CA LEU A 173 -3.88 5.53 18.77
C LEU A 173 -2.90 4.82 17.86
N TRP A 174 -3.10 3.53 17.66
CA TRP A 174 -2.33 2.68 16.76
C TRP A 174 -3.07 2.50 15.43
N LEU A 175 -2.40 1.93 14.43
CA LEU A 175 -2.99 1.70 13.12
C LEU A 175 -4.25 0.81 13.22
N GLU A 176 -4.20 -0.19 14.10
CA GLU A 176 -5.28 -1.15 14.34
C GLU A 176 -6.54 -0.45 14.87
N ASP A 177 -6.39 0.50 15.80
CA ASP A 177 -7.51 1.26 16.35
C ASP A 177 -8.22 2.07 15.26
N ILE A 178 -7.43 2.71 14.39
CA ILE A 178 -7.94 3.53 13.29
C ILE A 178 -8.67 2.66 12.27
N GLN A 179 -8.13 1.49 11.92
CA GLN A 179 -8.73 0.55 10.99
C GLN A 179 -10.00 -0.11 11.54
N GLU A 180 -10.05 -0.39 12.85
CA GLU A 180 -11.27 -0.89 13.50
C GLU A 180 -12.39 0.16 13.44
N ILE A 181 -12.06 1.42 13.72
CA ILE A 181 -13.01 2.53 13.63
C ILE A 181 -13.46 2.76 12.18
N ASP A 182 -12.58 2.64 11.18
CA ASP A 182 -12.98 2.70 9.76
C ASP A 182 -14.00 1.62 9.41
N SER A 183 -13.76 0.39 9.88
CA SER A 183 -14.70 -0.72 9.71
C SER A 183 -16.07 -0.41 10.34
N LEU A 184 -16.07 0.16 11.55
CA LEU A 184 -17.29 0.51 12.28
C LEU A 184 -18.06 1.65 11.59
N VAL A 185 -17.39 2.78 11.28
CA VAL A 185 -18.01 3.93 10.61
C VAL A 185 -18.54 3.52 9.24
N THR A 186 -17.76 2.77 8.46
CA THR A 186 -18.20 2.29 7.15
C THR A 186 -19.49 1.47 7.25
N LYS A 187 -19.55 0.54 8.22
CA LYS A 187 -20.73 -0.30 8.42
C LYS A 187 -21.95 0.55 8.79
N GLU A 188 -21.81 1.45 9.75
CA GLU A 188 -22.90 2.33 10.21
C GLU A 188 -23.37 3.29 9.10
N SER A 189 -22.45 3.93 8.38
CA SER A 189 -22.79 4.82 7.26
C SER A 189 -23.48 4.08 6.12
N GLN A 190 -23.10 2.83 5.83
CA GLN A 190 -23.80 2.00 4.85
C GLN A 190 -25.21 1.61 5.31
N LEU A 191 -25.37 1.25 6.59
CA LEU A 191 -26.68 0.94 7.17
C LEU A 191 -27.60 2.16 7.14
N ALA A 192 -27.13 3.30 7.64
CA ALA A 192 -27.89 4.55 7.63
C ALA A 192 -28.33 4.93 6.21
N ARG A 193 -27.43 4.81 5.21
CA ARG A 193 -27.76 5.11 3.81
C ARG A 193 -28.81 4.15 3.24
N LYS A 194 -28.70 2.85 3.49
CA LYS A 194 -29.70 1.86 3.08
C LYS A 194 -31.06 2.19 3.70
N THR A 195 -31.09 2.50 4.99
CA THR A 195 -32.33 2.88 5.69
C THR A 195 -32.93 4.16 5.12
N CYS A 196 -32.14 5.22 4.91
CA CYS A 196 -32.63 6.46 4.30
C CYS A 196 -33.20 6.23 2.89
N PHE A 197 -32.55 5.38 2.09
CA PHE A 197 -33.05 5.01 0.76
C PHE A 197 -34.41 4.32 0.85
N LEU A 198 -34.56 3.32 1.72
CA LEU A 198 -35.82 2.61 1.92
C LEU A 198 -36.93 3.54 2.44
N LEU A 199 -36.60 4.47 3.35
CA LEU A 199 -37.57 5.46 3.85
C LEU A 199 -38.01 6.43 2.75
N LEU A 200 -37.10 6.86 1.88
CA LEU A 200 -37.43 7.71 0.74
C LEU A 200 -38.31 6.97 -0.28
N GLU A 201 -37.97 5.72 -0.57
CA GLU A 201 -38.76 4.84 -1.44
C GLU A 201 -40.17 4.62 -0.86
N LEU A 202 -40.27 4.39 0.45
CA LEU A 202 -41.56 4.25 1.15
C LEU A 202 -42.39 5.52 1.04
N ASN A 203 -41.81 6.69 1.32
CA ASN A 203 -42.51 7.98 1.26
C ASN A 203 -43.03 8.29 -0.16
N ASN A 204 -42.25 7.96 -1.19
CA ASN A 204 -42.67 8.11 -2.58
C ASN A 204 -43.84 7.19 -2.93
N ASN A 205 -43.79 5.93 -2.51
CA ASN A 205 -44.86 4.96 -2.77
C ASN A 205 -46.14 5.28 -2.00
N LEU A 206 -46.03 5.78 -0.77
CA LEU A 206 -47.17 6.27 0.01
C LEU A 206 -47.85 7.46 -0.69
N SER A 207 -47.06 8.37 -1.27
CA SER A 207 -47.57 9.52 -2.02
C SER A 207 -48.23 9.11 -3.34
N GLY A 208 -47.74 8.04 -3.97
CA GLY A 208 -48.29 7.48 -5.21
C GLY A 208 -49.45 6.50 -5.02
N GLY A 209 -49.80 6.15 -3.78
CA GLY A 209 -50.86 5.17 -3.48
C GLY A 209 -50.49 3.71 -3.77
N ASN A 210 -49.19 3.40 -3.97
CA ASN A 210 -48.74 2.05 -4.32
C ASN A 210 -48.61 1.16 -3.07
N TYR A 211 -49.73 0.60 -2.61
CA TYR A 211 -49.80 -0.23 -1.40
C TYR A 211 -48.84 -1.43 -1.43
N GLU A 212 -48.83 -2.22 -2.51
CA GLU A 212 -47.98 -3.44 -2.60
C GLU A 212 -46.48 -3.13 -2.45
N GLN A 213 -46.03 -2.03 -3.06
CA GLN A 213 -44.63 -1.59 -2.97
C GLN A 213 -44.30 -1.08 -1.56
N CYS A 214 -45.22 -0.39 -0.89
CA CYS A 214 -45.04 0.03 0.51
C CYS A 214 -44.86 -1.18 1.44
N MET A 215 -45.70 -2.21 1.27
CA MET A 215 -45.63 -3.43 2.08
C MET A 215 -44.32 -4.18 1.87
N THR A 216 -43.88 -4.29 0.62
CA THR A 216 -42.58 -4.89 0.27
C THR A 216 -41.40 -4.14 0.93
N ILE A 217 -41.46 -2.81 0.98
CA ILE A 217 -40.40 -1.99 1.60
C ILE A 217 -40.43 -2.14 3.13
N LEU A 218 -41.60 -2.19 3.76
CA LEU A 218 -41.73 -2.41 5.21
C LEU A 218 -41.14 -3.76 5.64
N GLU A 219 -41.36 -4.81 4.85
CA GLU A 219 -40.73 -6.11 5.07
C GLU A 219 -39.20 -6.04 4.95
N LYS A 220 -38.66 -5.29 3.97
CA LYS A 220 -37.22 -5.06 3.81
C LYS A 220 -36.59 -4.25 4.95
N ILE A 221 -37.35 -3.34 5.57
CA ILE A 221 -36.93 -2.58 6.76
C ILE A 221 -36.93 -3.49 8.02
N GLY A 222 -37.53 -4.68 7.94
CA GLY A 222 -37.65 -5.61 9.06
C GLY A 222 -38.88 -5.38 9.93
N VAL A 223 -39.82 -4.55 9.49
CA VAL A 223 -41.12 -4.39 10.14
C VAL A 223 -41.99 -5.58 9.73
N LYS A 224 -42.20 -6.53 10.65
CA LYS A 224 -43.15 -7.63 10.41
C LYS A 224 -44.57 -7.08 10.39
N VAL A 225 -45.12 -6.87 9.19
CA VAL A 225 -46.53 -6.56 9.05
C VAL A 225 -47.32 -7.87 9.17
N SER A 226 -48.15 -7.97 10.21
CA SER A 226 -48.99 -9.15 10.45
C SER A 226 -49.91 -9.42 9.25
N GLU A 227 -50.02 -10.70 8.84
CA GLU A 227 -50.86 -11.17 7.73
C GLU A 227 -52.32 -10.68 7.80
N LYS A 228 -52.82 -10.40 9.01
CA LYS A 228 -54.15 -9.82 9.23
C LYS A 228 -54.37 -8.43 8.61
N TYR A 229 -53.30 -7.75 8.19
CA TYR A 229 -53.35 -6.40 7.61
C TYR A 229 -52.86 -6.35 6.16
N LYS A 230 -52.54 -7.50 5.54
CA LYS A 230 -52.12 -7.60 4.12
C LYS A 230 -53.29 -7.68 3.14
N GLU A 231 -54.48 -8.01 3.64
CA GLU A 231 -55.71 -8.09 2.85
C GLU A 231 -56.57 -6.84 3.09
N ARG A 232 -56.39 -5.79 2.28
CA ARG A 232 -57.40 -4.76 2.01
C ARG A 232 -57.28 -4.22 0.61
#